data_AF-A0A8D8MQ71-F1
#
_entry.id   AF-A0A8D8MQ71-F1
#
_cell.length_a   1.000
_cell.length_b   1.000
_cell.length_c   1.000
_cell.angle_alpha   90.00
_cell.angle_beta   90.00
_cell.angle_gamma   90.00
#
_symmetry.space_group_name_H-M   'P 1'
#
loop_
_entity.id
_entity.type
_entity.pdbx_description
1 polymer ?
#
loop_
_entity_poly.entity_id
_entity_poly.type
_entity_poly.pdbx_seq_one_letter_code
_entity_poly.pdbx_strand_id
1 'polypeptide(L)'
;MNLQVFLLLAGTVLGLSVAATTHKHSHSHTAAGGGGAKERLEDGSYAPRDSHHMDGEGEHHSEFDHEAILGSVKEAEEFDNLSPEESKKRLAVLVTRMDLNHDEFVDRHELKAWILRSFKSLAEEESTDRFEDIDTNGDDIITWEEYYADTYGMESDDDEDGERQFDPTKEEEKKLIADDKEMFEAADENKDGKLDPAEFVLFMSPEEFPQMFSVVLKQTLRNKDANGDGKIDFQEYAAEQSRNHDKEWLITEKDRFDNDYDKDGDGYLNGNEILSWILPSNDEVAEDEVGHLFASTDDNHDD
;
A
#
# COMPACT_ATOMS: atom_id res chain seq x y z
N MET A 1 -24.01 4.26 -15.32
CA MET A 1 -24.07 3.36 -16.51
C MET A 1 -24.87 2.05 -16.29
N ASN A 2 -25.73 1.64 -17.24
CA ASN A 2 -26.54 0.39 -17.15
C ASN A 2 -25.66 -0.87 -17.11
N LEU A 3 -25.96 -1.86 -16.25
CA LEU A 3 -25.21 -3.13 -16.12
C LEU A 3 -24.85 -3.81 -17.45
N GLN A 4 -25.77 -3.83 -18.43
CA GLN A 4 -25.50 -4.42 -19.75
C GLN A 4 -24.55 -3.58 -20.62
N VAL A 5 -24.53 -2.27 -20.40
CA VAL A 5 -23.67 -1.32 -21.11
C VAL A 5 -22.28 -1.29 -20.47
N PHE A 6 -22.18 -1.35 -19.14
CA PHE A 6 -20.92 -1.56 -18.40
C PHE A 6 -20.25 -2.88 -18.82
N LEU A 7 -21.02 -3.97 -18.96
CA LEU A 7 -20.49 -5.27 -19.42
C LEU A 7 -20.08 -5.32 -20.89
N LEU A 8 -20.69 -4.49 -21.73
CA LEU A 8 -20.28 -4.36 -23.13
C LEU A 8 -19.00 -3.53 -23.26
N LEU A 9 -18.80 -2.54 -22.38
CA LEU A 9 -17.72 -1.55 -22.46
C LEU A 9 -16.47 -1.88 -21.63
N ALA A 10 -16.61 -2.47 -20.44
CA ALA A 10 -15.47 -3.05 -19.71
C ALA A 10 -14.78 -4.13 -20.54
N GLY A 11 -15.53 -4.87 -21.36
CA GLY A 11 -14.97 -5.81 -22.34
C GLY A 11 -14.28 -5.16 -23.56
N THR A 12 -14.41 -3.85 -23.79
CA THR A 12 -13.70 -3.11 -24.85
C THR A 12 -12.55 -2.25 -24.33
N VAL A 13 -12.64 -1.74 -23.10
CA VAL A 13 -11.56 -1.00 -22.42
C VAL A 13 -10.48 -1.98 -21.95
N LEU A 14 -10.86 -3.11 -21.36
CA LEU A 14 -9.94 -4.18 -20.94
C LEU A 14 -9.59 -5.15 -22.09
N GLY A 15 -10.19 -4.94 -23.26
CA GLY A 15 -10.03 -5.79 -24.45
C GLY A 15 -9.11 -5.23 -25.53
N LEU A 16 -8.54 -4.03 -25.35
CA LEU A 16 -7.56 -3.45 -26.28
C LEU A 16 -6.13 -3.86 -25.92
N SER A 17 -5.92 -5.17 -25.71
CA SER A 17 -4.58 -5.77 -25.76
C SER A 17 -4.09 -5.79 -27.21
N VAL A 18 -3.39 -4.73 -27.63
CA VAL A 18 -2.51 -4.81 -28.79
C VAL A 18 -1.27 -5.57 -28.35
N ALA A 19 -1.32 -6.90 -28.45
CA ALA A 19 -0.20 -7.85 -28.35
C ALA A 19 1.11 -7.24 -27.82
N ALA A 20 1.12 -6.85 -26.54
CA ALA A 20 2.34 -6.49 -25.85
C ALA A 20 3.07 -7.80 -25.55
N THR A 21 4.35 -7.82 -25.86
CA THR A 21 5.26 -8.95 -25.67
C THR A 21 5.10 -9.52 -24.26
N THR A 22 4.80 -10.82 -24.18
CA THR A 22 4.71 -11.60 -22.95
C THR A 22 6.03 -11.50 -22.17
N HIS A 23 6.12 -10.52 -21.29
CA HIS A 23 7.06 -10.58 -20.20
C HIS A 23 6.37 -11.45 -19.13
N LYS A 24 6.91 -12.66 -18.95
CA LYS A 24 6.66 -13.40 -17.71
C LYS A 24 7.27 -12.57 -16.60
N HIS A 25 6.45 -11.79 -15.93
CA HIS A 25 6.86 -11.08 -14.74
C HIS A 25 6.71 -12.03 -13.57
N SER A 26 7.84 -12.48 -13.08
CA SER A 26 7.96 -12.87 -11.69
C SER A 26 7.79 -11.56 -10.95
N HIS A 27 6.72 -11.40 -10.18
CA HIS A 27 6.78 -10.54 -9.00
C HIS A 27 7.79 -11.23 -8.09
N SER A 28 9.07 -10.94 -8.34
CA SER A 28 10.05 -11.05 -7.29
C SER A 28 9.52 -10.09 -6.24
N HIS A 29 8.93 -10.61 -5.17
CA HIS A 29 9.17 -10.02 -3.87
C HIS A 29 10.69 -9.90 -3.82
N THR A 30 11.18 -8.70 -4.10
CA THR A 30 12.61 -8.46 -4.08
C THR A 30 12.96 -8.60 -2.61
N ALA A 31 13.45 -9.77 -2.25
CA ALA A 31 14.26 -10.01 -1.07
C ALA A 31 15.60 -9.26 -1.21
N ALA A 32 15.53 -7.97 -1.56
CA ALA A 32 16.66 -7.10 -1.86
C ALA A 32 16.40 -5.73 -1.22
N GLY A 33 16.24 -5.72 0.10
CA GLY A 33 16.04 -4.53 0.91
C GLY A 33 15.30 -4.89 2.19
N GLY A 34 16.05 -5.25 3.25
CA GLY A 34 15.49 -5.79 4.49
C GLY A 34 14.35 -4.95 5.09
N GLY A 35 13.25 -5.62 5.41
CA GLY A 35 12.07 -5.09 6.07
C GLY A 35 10.80 -5.68 5.45
N GLY A 36 10.10 -6.55 6.18
CA GLY A 36 8.81 -7.10 5.72
C GLY A 36 7.69 -6.06 5.61
N ALA A 37 7.90 -4.84 6.11
CA ALA A 37 7.01 -3.71 5.85
C ALA A 37 7.33 -3.09 4.48
N LYS A 38 6.30 -2.70 3.71
CA LYS A 38 6.45 -1.85 2.51
C LYS A 38 7.50 -0.77 2.75
N GLU A 39 8.37 -0.54 1.78
CA GLU A 39 9.46 0.44 1.89
C GLU A 39 8.90 1.79 2.33
N ARG A 40 9.30 2.26 3.51
CA ARG A 40 9.08 3.65 3.90
C ARG A 40 9.96 4.52 3.01
N LEU A 41 9.36 5.54 2.42
CA LEU A 41 10.07 6.55 1.65
C LEU A 41 11.08 7.28 2.54
N GLU A 42 12.01 8.02 1.94
CA GLU A 42 13.08 8.73 2.67
C GLU A 42 12.55 9.71 3.73
N ASP A 43 11.32 10.20 3.58
CA ASP A 43 10.66 11.09 4.54
C ASP A 43 9.93 10.34 5.68
N GLY A 44 9.78 9.03 5.56
CA GLY A 44 9.12 8.14 6.51
C GLY A 44 7.68 7.79 6.12
N SER A 45 7.17 8.26 4.98
CA SER A 45 5.82 7.90 4.51
C SER A 45 5.78 6.48 3.95
N TYR A 46 4.61 5.86 3.98
CA TYR A 46 4.35 4.63 3.25
C TYR A 46 4.11 4.95 1.77
N ALA A 47 4.60 4.10 0.88
CA ALA A 47 4.34 4.23 -0.55
C ALA A 47 2.83 4.03 -0.84
N PRO A 48 2.19 4.94 -1.60
CA PRO A 48 0.83 4.74 -2.09
C PRO A 48 0.71 3.47 -2.94
N ARG A 49 -0.50 2.87 -2.95
CA ARG A 49 -0.77 1.69 -3.78
C ARG A 49 -0.59 1.99 -5.28
N ASP A 50 -0.95 3.18 -5.73
CA ASP A 50 -0.82 3.63 -7.12
C ASP A 50 0.61 4.13 -7.50
N SER A 51 1.59 4.01 -6.61
CA SER A 51 2.95 4.56 -6.79
C SER A 51 3.72 4.10 -8.03
N HIS A 52 3.42 2.92 -8.57
CA HIS A 52 4.07 2.38 -9.78
C HIS A 52 3.15 2.34 -11.01
N HIS A 53 1.97 2.98 -10.94
CA HIS A 53 0.90 2.78 -11.91
C HIS A 53 0.77 3.89 -12.97
N MET A 54 1.62 4.91 -12.89
CA MET A 54 1.79 5.95 -13.90
C MET A 54 3.22 5.93 -14.41
N ASP A 55 3.41 5.77 -15.73
CA ASP A 55 4.74 5.96 -16.30
C ASP A 55 5.12 7.47 -16.36
N GLY A 56 6.39 7.76 -16.62
CA GLY A 56 6.89 9.14 -16.73
C GLY A 56 6.27 9.95 -17.89
N GLU A 57 5.42 9.33 -18.72
CA GLU A 57 4.70 9.95 -19.83
C GLU A 57 3.19 10.14 -19.54
N GLY A 58 2.70 9.62 -18.40
CA GLY A 58 1.31 9.73 -17.95
C GLY A 58 0.37 8.67 -18.52
N GLU A 59 0.90 7.54 -19.03
CA GLU A 59 0.07 6.37 -19.39
C GLU A 59 -0.22 5.53 -18.14
N HIS A 60 -1.51 5.18 -17.96
CA HIS A 60 -2.03 4.39 -16.85
C HIS A 60 -1.87 2.89 -17.14
N HIS A 61 -1.41 2.12 -16.16
CA HIS A 61 -1.22 0.67 -16.28
C HIS A 61 -2.53 -0.09 -16.08
N SER A 62 -3.02 -0.77 -17.13
CA SER A 62 -4.24 -1.60 -17.07
C SER A 62 -4.21 -2.71 -16.01
N GLU A 63 -3.02 -3.10 -15.57
CA GLU A 63 -2.81 -4.05 -14.46
C GLU A 63 -3.39 -3.51 -13.14
N PHE A 64 -3.23 -2.20 -12.88
CA PHE A 64 -3.82 -1.57 -11.70
C PHE A 64 -5.34 -1.61 -11.74
N ASP A 65 -5.94 -1.29 -12.90
CA ASP A 65 -7.39 -1.35 -13.07
C ASP A 65 -7.90 -2.76 -12.75
N HIS A 66 -7.18 -3.79 -13.19
CA HIS A 66 -7.55 -5.19 -12.95
C HIS A 66 -7.46 -5.54 -11.47
N GLU A 67 -6.37 -5.19 -10.80
CA GLU A 67 -6.21 -5.41 -9.37
C GLU A 67 -7.25 -4.62 -8.56
N ALA A 68 -7.47 -3.35 -8.86
CA ALA A 68 -8.44 -2.49 -8.18
C ALA A 68 -9.89 -3.00 -8.36
N ILE A 69 -10.23 -3.57 -9.51
CA ILE A 69 -11.56 -4.13 -9.76
C ILE A 69 -11.72 -5.55 -9.20
N LEU A 70 -10.70 -6.39 -9.28
CA LEU A 70 -10.80 -7.81 -8.90
C LEU A 70 -10.48 -8.04 -7.42
N GLY A 71 -9.65 -7.19 -6.81
CA GLY A 71 -9.19 -7.34 -5.44
C GLY A 71 -8.29 -8.54 -5.23
N SER A 72 -7.67 -9.03 -6.30
CA SER A 72 -6.68 -10.09 -6.26
C SER A 72 -5.70 -9.99 -7.42
N VAL A 73 -4.41 -10.12 -7.12
CA VAL A 73 -3.34 -10.16 -8.12
C VAL A 73 -3.47 -11.43 -8.96
N LYS A 74 -3.69 -12.58 -8.32
CA LYS A 74 -3.87 -13.87 -9.01
C LYS A 74 -5.09 -13.85 -9.94
N GLU A 75 -6.22 -13.26 -9.51
CA GLU A 75 -7.39 -13.14 -10.38
C GLU A 75 -7.16 -12.17 -11.55
N ALA A 76 -6.39 -11.09 -11.34
CA ALA A 76 -6.01 -10.14 -12.40
C ALA A 76 -5.13 -10.77 -13.47
N GLU A 77 -4.08 -11.51 -13.08
CA GLU A 77 -3.22 -12.25 -14.01
C GLU A 77 -4.01 -13.30 -14.81
N GLU A 78 -4.95 -14.00 -14.16
CA GLU A 78 -5.84 -14.94 -14.85
C GLU A 78 -6.73 -14.21 -15.87
N PHE A 79 -7.26 -13.05 -15.48
CA PHE A 79 -8.21 -12.28 -16.27
C PHE A 79 -7.64 -11.85 -17.63
N ASP A 80 -6.37 -11.44 -17.68
CA ASP A 80 -5.65 -11.07 -18.91
C ASP A 80 -5.65 -12.15 -19.98
N ASN A 81 -5.79 -13.41 -19.57
CA ASN A 81 -5.72 -14.58 -20.44
C ASN A 81 -7.12 -15.14 -20.80
N LEU A 82 -8.20 -14.52 -20.34
CA LEU A 82 -9.56 -14.99 -20.58
C LEU A 82 -10.08 -14.62 -21.98
N SER A 83 -11.05 -15.41 -22.47
CA SER A 83 -11.80 -15.02 -23.65
C SER A 83 -12.72 -13.83 -23.33
N PRO A 84 -13.09 -13.01 -24.32
CA PRO A 84 -14.02 -11.88 -24.10
C PRO A 84 -15.35 -12.30 -23.47
N GLU A 85 -15.85 -13.49 -23.80
CA GLU A 85 -17.11 -14.02 -23.25
C GLU A 85 -16.98 -14.37 -21.76
N GLU A 86 -15.89 -15.01 -21.35
CA GLU A 86 -15.68 -15.38 -19.95
C GLU A 86 -15.34 -14.14 -19.12
N SER A 87 -14.55 -13.21 -19.65
CA SER A 87 -14.25 -11.91 -19.03
C SER A 87 -15.53 -11.15 -18.71
N LYS A 88 -16.44 -11.02 -19.70
CA LYS A 88 -17.77 -10.39 -19.50
C LYS A 88 -18.59 -11.10 -18.44
N LYS A 89 -18.54 -12.44 -18.40
CA LYS A 89 -19.30 -13.21 -17.42
C LYS A 89 -18.77 -13.01 -16.00
N ARG A 90 -17.44 -12.96 -15.81
CA ARG A 90 -16.82 -12.67 -14.50
C ARG A 90 -17.14 -11.25 -14.05
N LEU A 91 -16.97 -10.26 -14.93
CA LEU A 91 -17.34 -8.87 -14.66
C LEU A 91 -18.82 -8.74 -14.30
N ALA A 92 -19.73 -9.49 -14.94
CA ALA A 92 -21.16 -9.43 -14.62
C ALA A 92 -21.44 -9.79 -13.16
N VAL A 93 -20.71 -10.75 -12.62
CA VAL A 93 -20.84 -11.14 -11.21
C VAL A 93 -20.30 -10.04 -10.30
N LEU A 94 -19.18 -9.41 -10.66
CA LEU A 94 -18.57 -8.35 -9.85
C LEU A 94 -19.45 -7.11 -9.77
N VAL A 95 -20.00 -6.66 -10.90
CA VAL A 95 -20.88 -5.47 -10.94
C VAL A 95 -22.12 -5.67 -10.05
N THR A 96 -22.68 -6.89 -9.98
CA THR A 96 -23.79 -7.17 -9.04
C THR A 96 -23.42 -7.11 -7.57
N ARG A 97 -22.12 -7.22 -7.23
CA ARG A 97 -21.61 -7.06 -5.86
C ARG A 97 -21.22 -5.61 -5.55
N MET A 98 -20.94 -4.80 -6.57
CA MET A 98 -20.68 -3.37 -6.47
C MET A 98 -21.96 -2.58 -6.20
N ASP A 99 -23.06 -2.94 -6.87
CA ASP A 99 -24.39 -2.32 -6.71
C ASP A 99 -24.97 -2.62 -5.31
N LEU A 100 -24.76 -1.69 -4.37
CA LEU A 100 -25.17 -1.82 -2.97
C LEU A 100 -26.63 -1.41 -2.77
N ASN A 101 -27.11 -0.48 -3.60
CA ASN A 101 -28.46 0.06 -3.50
C ASN A 101 -29.50 -0.78 -4.28
N HIS A 102 -29.03 -1.72 -5.11
CA HIS A 102 -29.77 -2.63 -5.98
C HIS A 102 -30.63 -1.94 -7.05
N ASP A 103 -30.16 -0.83 -7.60
CA ASP A 103 -30.82 -0.08 -8.68
C ASP A 103 -30.41 -0.53 -10.08
N GLU A 104 -29.53 -1.53 -10.19
CA GLU A 104 -28.96 -2.07 -11.44
C GLU A 104 -27.97 -1.13 -12.13
N PHE A 105 -27.47 -0.11 -11.42
CA PHE A 105 -26.38 0.76 -11.83
C PHE A 105 -25.24 0.67 -10.81
N VAL A 106 -24.05 1.10 -11.22
CA VAL A 106 -22.93 1.35 -10.30
C VAL A 106 -22.64 2.83 -10.40
N ASP A 107 -22.85 3.54 -9.29
CA ASP A 107 -22.49 4.95 -9.18
C ASP A 107 -21.05 5.13 -8.67
N ARG A 108 -20.55 6.37 -8.71
CA ARG A 108 -19.19 6.71 -8.26
C ARG A 108 -18.90 6.31 -6.81
N HIS A 109 -19.88 6.43 -5.92
CA HIS A 109 -19.69 6.10 -4.50
C HIS A 109 -19.62 4.58 -4.31
N GLU A 110 -20.44 3.83 -5.03
CA GLU A 110 -20.42 2.37 -5.03
C GLU A 110 -19.11 1.82 -5.60
N LEU A 111 -18.62 2.40 -6.70
CA LEU A 111 -17.32 2.03 -7.26
C LEU A 111 -16.16 2.37 -6.30
N LYS A 112 -16.18 3.56 -5.68
CA LYS A 112 -15.18 3.93 -4.67
C LYS A 112 -15.18 2.95 -3.49
N ALA A 113 -16.36 2.64 -2.96
CA ALA A 113 -16.50 1.69 -1.86
C ALA A 113 -16.02 0.29 -2.24
N TRP A 114 -16.19 -0.10 -3.52
CA TRP A 114 -15.65 -1.33 -4.06
C TRP A 114 -14.12 -1.32 -4.12
N ILE A 115 -13.50 -0.28 -4.69
CA ILE A 115 -12.04 -0.16 -4.80
C ILE A 115 -11.39 -0.16 -3.41
N LEU A 116 -11.95 0.56 -2.45
CA LEU A 116 -11.48 0.53 -1.06
C LEU A 116 -11.58 -0.87 -0.42
N ARG A 117 -12.61 -1.65 -0.77
CA ARG A 117 -12.71 -3.05 -0.33
C ARG A 117 -11.67 -3.93 -1.03
N SER A 118 -11.44 -3.67 -2.31
CA SER A 118 -10.44 -4.35 -3.14
C SER A 118 -9.03 -4.18 -2.57
N PHE A 119 -8.64 -2.95 -2.19
CA PHE A 119 -7.34 -2.70 -1.55
C PHE A 119 -7.13 -3.50 -0.26
N LYS A 120 -8.19 -3.70 0.53
CA LYS A 120 -8.14 -4.58 1.72
C LYS A 120 -7.97 -6.04 1.34
N SER A 121 -8.67 -6.50 0.30
CA SER A 121 -8.53 -7.87 -0.22
C SER A 121 -7.11 -8.12 -0.76
N LEU A 122 -6.52 -7.14 -1.44
CA LEU A 122 -5.13 -7.20 -1.89
C LEU A 122 -4.15 -7.24 -0.72
N ALA A 123 -4.36 -6.41 0.32
CA ALA A 123 -3.58 -6.48 1.56
C ALA A 123 -3.67 -7.87 2.23
N GLU A 124 -4.87 -8.45 2.27
CA GLU A 124 -5.09 -9.81 2.81
C GLU A 124 -4.36 -10.88 1.96
N GLU A 125 -4.40 -10.78 0.63
CA GLU A 125 -3.69 -11.70 -0.27
C GLU A 125 -2.17 -11.59 -0.11
N GLU A 126 -1.62 -10.37 -0.16
CA GLU A 126 -0.20 -10.07 0.03
C GLU A 126 0.30 -10.63 1.38
N SER A 127 -0.46 -10.41 2.45
CA SER A 127 -0.14 -10.92 3.78
C SER A 127 -0.24 -12.44 3.87
N THR A 128 -1.20 -13.06 3.19
CA THR A 128 -1.34 -14.53 3.17
C THR A 128 -0.13 -15.17 2.50
N ASP A 129 0.31 -14.63 1.36
CA ASP A 129 1.48 -15.15 0.65
C ASP A 129 2.75 -15.03 1.52
N ARG A 130 2.95 -13.89 2.21
CA ARG A 130 4.07 -13.73 3.14
C ARG A 130 3.94 -14.59 4.41
N PHE A 131 2.72 -14.89 4.83
CA PHE A 131 2.48 -15.74 5.98
C PHE A 131 3.03 -17.15 5.75
N GLU A 132 2.75 -17.72 4.57
CA GLU A 132 3.21 -19.06 4.19
C GLU A 132 4.75 -19.18 4.14
N ASP A 133 5.45 -18.09 3.78
CA ASP A 133 6.91 -18.05 3.77
C ASP A 133 7.52 -18.02 5.19
N ILE A 134 6.90 -17.28 6.11
CA ILE A 134 7.40 -17.05 7.47
C ILE A 134 7.03 -18.20 8.42
N ASP A 135 5.84 -18.79 8.29
CA ASP A 135 5.40 -19.95 9.08
C ASP A 135 6.12 -21.24 8.62
N THR A 136 7.42 -21.30 8.92
CA THR A 136 8.27 -22.43 8.56
C THR A 136 7.89 -23.73 9.27
N ASN A 137 7.15 -23.62 10.38
CA ASN A 137 6.80 -24.75 11.23
C ASN A 137 5.41 -25.33 10.89
N GLY A 138 4.55 -24.53 10.24
CA GLY A 138 3.23 -24.90 9.73
C GLY A 138 2.19 -25.04 10.84
N ASP A 139 2.27 -24.23 11.90
CA ASP A 139 1.29 -24.21 12.98
C ASP A 139 0.21 -23.12 12.84
N ASP A 140 0.15 -22.47 11.67
CA ASP A 140 -0.79 -21.41 11.29
C ASP A 140 -0.66 -20.17 12.21
N ILE A 141 0.54 -19.93 12.76
CA ILE A 141 0.82 -18.81 13.65
C ILE A 141 2.24 -18.29 13.42
N ILE A 142 2.42 -16.96 13.44
CA ILE A 142 3.75 -16.36 13.33
C ILE A 142 4.23 -15.90 14.71
N THR A 143 5.37 -16.44 15.14
CA THR A 143 6.10 -15.95 16.31
C THR A 143 7.04 -14.80 15.97
N TRP A 144 7.42 -13.98 16.96
CA TRP A 144 8.43 -12.96 16.77
C TRP A 144 9.77 -13.56 16.31
N GLU A 145 10.11 -14.75 16.79
CA GLU A 145 11.32 -15.47 16.41
C GLU A 145 11.33 -15.87 14.93
N GLU A 146 10.19 -16.32 14.39
CA GLU A 146 10.05 -16.66 12.97
C GLU A 146 10.13 -15.43 12.08
N TYR A 147 9.37 -14.38 12.42
CA TYR A 147 9.44 -13.10 11.70
C TYR A 147 10.87 -12.54 11.73
N TYR A 148 11.52 -12.58 12.90
CA TYR A 148 12.89 -12.09 13.07
C TYR A 148 13.88 -12.91 12.24
N ALA A 149 13.75 -14.23 12.21
CA ALA A 149 14.63 -15.10 11.44
C ALA A 149 14.46 -14.88 9.92
N ASP A 150 13.23 -14.76 9.43
CA ASP A 150 12.94 -14.48 8.02
C ASP A 150 13.45 -13.09 7.60
N THR A 151 13.16 -12.07 8.41
CA THR A 151 13.39 -10.67 8.03
C THR A 151 14.83 -10.20 8.32
N TYR A 152 15.42 -10.67 9.41
CA TYR A 152 16.72 -10.19 9.93
C TYR A 152 17.78 -11.28 10.06
N GLY A 153 17.42 -12.55 9.87
CA GLY A 153 18.36 -13.65 9.95
C GLY A 153 19.34 -13.67 8.78
N MET A 154 20.63 -13.83 9.10
CA MET A 154 21.68 -14.19 8.14
C MET A 154 22.55 -15.30 8.73
N GLU A 155 22.51 -16.50 8.16
CA GLU A 155 23.63 -17.46 8.16
C GLU A 155 23.53 -18.36 6.92
N SER A 156 23.88 -17.84 5.74
CA SER A 156 24.62 -18.64 4.76
C SER A 156 26.07 -18.19 4.81
N ASP A 157 26.95 -19.06 5.32
CA ASP A 157 28.41 -18.92 5.24
C ASP A 157 28.95 -18.91 3.78
N ASP A 158 28.08 -18.84 2.77
CA ASP A 158 28.34 -19.14 1.35
C ASP A 158 28.03 -17.97 0.38
N ASP A 159 27.82 -16.74 0.85
CA ASP A 159 27.59 -15.61 -0.06
C ASP A 159 28.87 -14.79 -0.30
N GLU A 160 29.59 -15.23 -1.33
CA GLU A 160 30.79 -14.61 -1.91
C GLU A 160 30.50 -13.31 -2.70
N ASP A 161 29.27 -12.81 -2.70
CA ASP A 161 28.84 -11.64 -3.45
C ASP A 161 28.38 -10.53 -2.49
N GLY A 162 28.84 -9.30 -2.70
CA GLY A 162 28.85 -8.22 -1.70
C GLY A 162 27.50 -7.56 -1.37
N GLU A 163 26.48 -8.38 -1.06
CA GLU A 163 25.18 -7.95 -0.55
C GLU A 163 25.31 -7.32 0.85
N ARG A 164 24.48 -6.32 1.13
CA ARG A 164 24.58 -5.49 2.34
C ARG A 164 24.19 -6.33 3.56
N GLN A 165 25.16 -6.74 4.36
CA GLN A 165 24.93 -7.58 5.54
C GLN A 165 24.16 -6.83 6.64
N PHE A 166 23.08 -7.44 7.14
CA PHE A 166 22.38 -6.99 8.34
C PHE A 166 23.31 -7.19 9.54
N ASP A 167 23.68 -6.08 10.18
CA ASP A 167 24.46 -6.00 11.40
C ASP A 167 23.59 -5.47 12.57
N PRO A 168 23.02 -6.38 13.40
CA PRO A 168 22.18 -6.01 14.54
C PRO A 168 22.93 -5.23 15.64
N THR A 169 24.24 -5.00 15.46
CA THR A 169 25.02 -4.14 16.35
C THR A 169 24.96 -2.66 15.97
N LYS A 170 24.54 -2.31 14.75
CA LYS A 170 24.30 -0.93 14.31
C LYS A 170 23.04 -0.36 14.93
N GLU A 171 23.09 0.90 15.35
CA GLU A 171 21.97 1.56 16.03
C GLU A 171 20.74 1.74 15.14
N GLU A 172 20.93 1.99 13.84
CA GLU A 172 19.83 2.10 12.86
C GLU A 172 19.07 0.77 12.73
N GLU A 173 19.79 -0.35 12.65
CA GLU A 173 19.20 -1.68 12.50
C GLU A 173 18.52 -2.16 13.79
N LYS A 174 19.10 -1.87 14.97
CA LYS A 174 18.43 -2.09 16.26
C LYS A 174 17.12 -1.32 16.37
N LYS A 175 17.11 -0.09 15.85
CA LYS A 175 15.93 0.76 15.85
C LYS A 175 14.83 0.18 14.96
N LEU A 176 15.18 -0.31 13.78
CA LEU A 176 14.25 -1.02 12.88
C LEU A 176 13.65 -2.25 13.56
N ILE A 177 14.48 -3.12 14.15
CA ILE A 177 14.00 -4.29 14.91
C ILE A 177 13.05 -3.87 16.03
N ALA A 178 13.38 -2.80 16.76
CA ALA A 178 12.55 -2.32 17.86
C ALA A 178 11.22 -1.73 17.38
N ASP A 179 11.23 -0.99 16.26
CA ASP A 179 10.03 -0.44 15.65
C ASP A 179 9.12 -1.57 15.13
N ASP A 180 9.67 -2.57 14.43
CA ASP A 180 8.91 -3.75 14.01
C ASP A 180 8.34 -4.53 15.18
N LYS A 181 9.10 -4.67 16.27
CA LYS A 181 8.60 -5.35 17.46
C LYS A 181 7.42 -4.62 18.09
N GLU A 182 7.46 -3.29 18.14
CA GLU A 182 6.33 -2.50 18.62
C GLU A 182 5.11 -2.63 17.69
N MET A 183 5.31 -2.73 16.36
CA MET A 183 4.22 -3.01 15.42
C MET A 183 3.64 -4.41 15.65
N PHE A 184 4.48 -5.42 15.83
CA PHE A 184 4.06 -6.80 16.09
C PHE A 184 3.22 -6.87 17.37
N GLU A 185 3.69 -6.26 18.45
CA GLU A 185 2.95 -6.19 19.72
C GLU A 185 1.66 -5.36 19.62
N ALA A 186 1.58 -4.40 18.69
CA ALA A 186 0.35 -3.64 18.44
C ALA A 186 -0.68 -4.46 17.66
N ALA A 187 -0.23 -5.24 16.67
CA ALA A 187 -1.04 -6.12 15.84
C ALA A 187 -1.58 -7.35 16.59
N ASP A 188 -0.85 -7.87 17.58
CA ASP A 188 -1.28 -8.93 18.50
C ASP A 188 -2.44 -8.43 19.38
N GLU A 189 -3.69 -8.46 18.87
CA GLU A 189 -4.86 -7.92 19.56
C GLU A 189 -5.19 -8.74 20.81
N ASN A 190 -4.96 -10.06 20.75
CA ASN A 190 -5.29 -10.99 21.81
C ASN A 190 -4.21 -11.05 22.93
N LYS A 191 -3.02 -10.48 22.69
CA LYS A 191 -1.88 -10.36 23.60
C LYS A 191 -1.26 -11.70 24.02
N ASP A 192 -1.25 -12.67 23.12
CA ASP A 192 -0.69 -14.00 23.38
C ASP A 192 0.75 -14.19 22.84
N GLY A 193 1.33 -13.12 22.29
CA GLY A 193 2.74 -13.01 21.92
C GLY A 193 3.07 -13.54 20.53
N LYS A 194 2.07 -13.81 19.71
CA LYS A 194 2.18 -14.36 18.34
C LYS A 194 1.03 -13.82 17.49
N LEU A 195 1.15 -13.88 16.18
CA LEU A 195 0.17 -13.34 15.24
C LEU A 195 -0.55 -14.48 14.52
N ASP A 196 -1.87 -14.52 14.64
CA ASP A 196 -2.69 -15.30 13.72
C ASP A 196 -2.76 -14.65 12.33
N PRO A 197 -3.31 -15.32 11.29
CA PRO A 197 -3.37 -14.75 9.95
C PRO A 197 -4.07 -13.39 9.87
N ALA A 198 -5.11 -13.13 10.68
CA ALA A 198 -5.81 -11.85 10.67
C ALA A 198 -4.97 -10.76 11.34
N GLU A 199 -4.30 -11.06 12.45
CA GLU A 199 -3.37 -10.14 13.13
C GLU A 199 -2.14 -9.86 12.25
N PHE A 200 -1.65 -10.83 11.48
CA PHE A 200 -0.54 -10.64 10.56
C PHE A 200 -0.88 -9.67 9.41
N VAL A 201 -2.13 -9.64 8.94
CA VAL A 201 -2.60 -8.63 7.98
C VAL A 201 -2.45 -7.21 8.56
N LEU A 202 -2.82 -7.01 9.82
CA LEU A 202 -2.66 -5.72 10.52
C LEU A 202 -1.19 -5.30 10.59
N PHE A 203 -0.31 -6.27 10.86
CA PHE A 203 1.12 -6.05 10.97
C PHE A 203 1.77 -5.66 9.63
N MET A 204 1.38 -6.33 8.54
CA MET A 204 1.97 -6.12 7.22
C MET A 204 1.45 -4.87 6.49
N SER A 205 0.19 -4.49 6.72
CA SER A 205 -0.44 -3.32 6.08
C SER A 205 -1.01 -2.34 7.11
N PRO A 206 -0.21 -1.81 8.06
CA PRO A 206 -0.70 -0.95 9.14
C PRO A 206 -1.38 0.33 8.65
N GLU A 207 -1.08 0.77 7.43
CA GLU A 207 -1.71 1.91 6.76
C GLU A 207 -3.20 1.69 6.45
N GLU A 208 -3.64 0.44 6.31
CA GLU A 208 -5.03 0.08 6.00
C GLU A 208 -5.92 0.03 7.26
N PHE A 209 -5.31 -0.06 8.43
CA PHE A 209 -6.00 -0.43 9.68
C PHE A 209 -5.85 0.65 10.77
N PRO A 210 -6.94 1.39 11.09
CA PRO A 210 -6.89 2.47 12.07
C PRO A 210 -6.38 2.08 13.46
N GLN A 211 -6.51 0.81 13.87
CA GLN A 211 -5.95 0.35 15.15
C GLN A 211 -4.42 0.45 15.20
N MET A 212 -3.73 0.37 14.06
CA MET A 212 -2.27 0.45 13.96
C MET A 212 -1.77 1.89 13.94
N PHE A 213 -2.62 2.88 13.62
CA PHE A 213 -2.19 4.28 13.46
C PHE A 213 -1.54 4.86 14.71
N SER A 214 -1.96 4.39 15.90
CA SER A 214 -1.38 4.84 17.17
C SER A 214 0.11 4.47 17.32
N VAL A 215 0.51 3.27 16.90
CA VAL A 215 1.91 2.83 16.96
C VAL A 215 2.73 3.50 15.84
N VAL A 216 2.15 3.65 14.65
CA VAL A 216 2.78 4.39 13.54
C VAL A 216 3.09 5.83 13.96
N LEU A 217 2.09 6.56 14.49
CA LEU A 217 2.27 7.95 14.95
C LEU A 217 3.34 8.04 16.05
N LYS A 218 3.32 7.12 17.01
CA LYS A 218 4.31 7.08 18.10
C LYS A 218 5.73 6.89 17.57
N GLN A 219 5.92 6.00 16.60
CA GLN A 219 7.22 5.78 15.96
C GLN A 219 7.70 7.03 15.21
N THR A 220 6.81 7.66 14.44
CA THR A 220 7.14 8.89 13.70
C THR A 220 7.56 10.01 14.63
N LEU A 221 6.80 10.27 15.70
CA LEU A 221 7.16 11.26 16.72
C LEU A 221 8.50 10.92 17.38
N ARG A 222 8.73 9.67 17.80
CA ARG A 222 10.03 9.26 18.36
C ARG A 222 11.20 9.55 17.42
N ASN A 223 10.95 9.54 16.11
CA ASN A 223 11.97 9.71 15.09
C ASN A 223 12.20 11.18 14.71
N LYS A 224 11.15 12.00 14.71
CA LYS A 224 11.19 13.38 14.19
C LYS A 224 11.05 14.45 15.27
N ASP A 225 10.22 14.25 16.29
CA ASP A 225 9.97 15.20 17.39
C ASP A 225 11.18 15.24 18.35
N ALA A 226 12.12 16.13 18.05
CA ALA A 226 13.37 16.25 18.78
C ALA A 226 13.19 17.04 20.09
N ASN A 227 12.20 17.91 20.15
CA ASN A 227 11.96 18.80 21.27
C ASN A 227 10.98 18.21 22.31
N GLY A 228 10.21 17.19 21.94
CA GLY A 228 9.29 16.43 22.78
C GLY A 228 7.95 17.12 23.06
N ASP A 229 7.50 18.02 22.19
CA ASP A 229 6.22 18.74 22.33
C ASP A 229 5.02 17.97 21.76
N GLY A 230 5.26 16.82 21.14
CA GLY A 230 4.23 15.94 20.56
C GLY A 230 3.70 16.41 19.22
N LYS A 231 4.38 17.37 18.58
CA LYS A 231 4.13 17.84 17.22
C LYS A 231 5.43 17.80 16.43
N ILE A 232 5.35 18.08 15.13
CA ILE A 232 6.54 18.20 14.26
C ILE A 232 6.58 19.59 13.66
N ASP A 233 7.62 20.36 13.97
CA ASP A 233 7.87 21.63 13.30
C ASP A 233 8.64 21.45 11.97
N PHE A 234 8.73 22.52 11.16
CA PHE A 234 9.43 22.45 9.87
C PHE A 234 10.92 22.06 9.99
N GLN A 235 11.59 22.45 11.09
CA GLN A 235 13.00 22.10 11.29
C GLN A 235 13.14 20.59 11.54
N GLU A 236 12.24 20.02 12.33
CA GLU A 236 12.15 18.59 12.61
C GLU A 236 11.78 17.78 11.37
N TYR A 237 10.81 18.26 10.60
CA TYR A 237 10.40 17.69 9.31
C TYR A 237 11.57 17.56 8.33
N ALA A 238 12.34 18.64 8.13
CA ALA A 238 13.43 18.70 7.15
C ALA A 238 14.81 18.32 7.72
N ALA A 239 14.93 17.90 8.99
CA ALA A 239 16.20 17.79 9.71
C ALA A 239 17.24 16.87 9.04
N GLU A 240 16.77 15.78 8.45
CA GLU A 240 17.61 14.74 7.84
C GLU A 240 17.99 15.09 6.41
N GLN A 241 17.00 15.46 5.60
CA GLN A 241 17.17 15.74 4.17
C GLN A 241 17.86 17.08 3.92
N SER A 242 17.65 18.09 4.78
CA SER A 242 18.27 19.42 4.64
C SER A 242 19.81 19.40 4.68
N ARG A 243 20.43 18.36 5.24
CA ARG A 243 21.89 18.22 5.30
C ARG A 243 22.55 18.09 3.93
N ASN A 244 21.81 17.55 2.96
CA ASN A 244 22.30 17.25 1.62
C ASN A 244 21.71 18.16 0.54
N HIS A 245 20.85 19.12 0.92
CA HIS A 245 20.09 19.94 -0.01
C HIS A 245 20.39 21.43 0.13
N ASP A 246 20.06 22.19 -0.92
CA ASP A 246 20.30 23.63 -0.95
C ASP A 246 19.12 24.45 -0.42
N LYS A 247 19.27 25.78 -0.46
CA LYS A 247 18.23 26.70 0.03
C LYS A 247 16.98 26.71 -0.84
N GLU A 248 17.10 26.36 -2.12
CA GLU A 248 15.96 26.34 -3.04
C GLU A 248 15.06 25.15 -2.72
N TRP A 249 15.66 23.98 -2.46
CA TRP A 249 14.94 22.83 -1.92
C TRP A 249 14.21 23.16 -0.63
N LEU A 250 14.86 23.84 0.34
CA LEU A 250 14.20 24.24 1.59
C LEU A 250 12.99 25.16 1.40
N ILE A 251 12.97 26.00 0.36
CA ILE A 251 11.83 26.88 0.08
C ILE A 251 10.67 26.05 -0.46
N THR A 252 10.94 25.17 -1.42
CA THR A 252 9.93 24.24 -1.98
C THR A 252 9.36 23.35 -0.89
N GLU A 253 10.22 22.83 -0.03
CA GLU A 253 9.83 21.92 1.04
C GLU A 253 9.03 22.63 2.14
N LYS A 254 9.32 23.91 2.38
CA LYS A 254 8.51 24.75 3.27
C LYS A 254 7.13 25.01 2.70
N ASP A 255 7.04 25.28 1.40
CA ASP A 255 5.76 25.48 0.71
C ASP A 255 4.91 24.21 0.76
N ARG A 256 5.52 23.03 0.55
CA ARG A 256 4.85 21.74 0.72
C ARG A 256 4.35 21.56 2.16
N PHE A 257 5.22 21.79 3.15
CA PHE A 257 4.85 21.69 4.56
C PHE A 257 3.62 22.56 4.89
N ASP A 258 3.63 23.82 4.47
CA ASP A 258 2.58 24.81 4.80
C ASP A 258 1.26 24.58 4.08
N ASN A 259 1.30 24.08 2.83
CA ASN A 259 0.08 23.97 2.02
C ASN A 259 -0.47 22.55 1.93
N ASP A 260 0.40 21.54 2.00
CA ASP A 260 0.00 20.14 1.80
C ASP A 260 -0.21 19.44 3.14
N TYR A 261 0.59 19.72 4.16
CA TYR A 261 0.57 18.97 5.43
C TYR A 261 -0.03 19.75 6.61
N ASP A 262 0.35 21.02 6.80
CA ASP A 262 -0.18 21.90 7.86
C ASP A 262 -1.57 22.42 7.49
N LYS A 263 -2.61 21.62 7.76
CA LYS A 263 -3.98 21.90 7.34
C LYS A 263 -4.61 23.03 8.16
N ASP A 264 -4.21 23.20 9.42
CA ASP A 264 -4.74 24.25 10.28
C ASP A 264 -3.91 25.56 10.27
N GLY A 265 -2.71 25.52 9.69
CA GLY A 265 -1.84 26.68 9.48
C GLY A 265 -1.19 27.19 10.77
N ASP A 266 -1.07 26.36 11.80
CA ASP A 266 -0.46 26.73 13.07
C ASP A 266 1.08 26.66 13.07
N GLY A 267 1.66 26.15 11.98
CA GLY A 267 3.10 26.00 11.76
C GLY A 267 3.68 24.69 12.27
N TYR A 268 2.85 23.75 12.71
CA TYR A 268 3.23 22.45 13.27
C TYR A 268 2.33 21.34 12.74
N LEU A 269 2.88 20.17 12.48
CA LEU A 269 2.06 18.99 12.19
C LEU A 269 1.59 18.36 13.50
N ASN A 270 0.28 18.40 13.73
CA ASN A 270 -0.36 17.67 14.81
C ASN A 270 -0.55 16.18 14.46
N GLY A 271 -0.98 15.35 15.41
CA GLY A 271 -1.05 13.90 15.20
C GLY A 271 -1.90 13.45 14.00
N ASN A 272 -2.97 14.18 13.66
CA ASN A 272 -3.78 13.85 12.48
C ASN A 272 -3.05 14.24 11.19
N GLU A 273 -2.40 15.40 11.17
CA GLU A 273 -1.62 15.87 10.01
C GLU A 273 -0.40 14.99 9.78
N ILE A 274 0.26 14.53 10.84
CA ILE A 274 1.34 13.55 10.77
C ILE A 274 0.83 12.24 10.16
N LEU A 275 -0.33 11.74 10.60
CA LEU A 275 -0.94 10.53 10.02
C LEU A 275 -1.28 10.72 8.54
N SER A 276 -1.87 11.87 8.16
CA SER A 276 -2.16 12.20 6.76
C SER A 276 -0.91 12.39 5.90
N TRP A 277 0.22 12.80 6.49
CA TRP A 277 1.49 12.88 5.79
C TRP A 277 2.11 11.49 5.58
N ILE A 278 2.13 10.64 6.62
CA ILE A 278 2.85 9.36 6.55
C ILE A 278 2.04 8.21 5.96
N LEU A 279 0.71 8.25 6.04
CA LEU A 279 -0.15 7.20 5.51
C LEU A 279 -0.72 7.65 4.17
N PRO A 280 -0.55 6.88 3.09
CA PRO A 280 -1.18 7.19 1.82
C PRO A 280 -2.70 7.20 1.99
N SER A 281 -3.35 8.18 1.37
CA SER A 281 -4.81 8.24 1.38
C SER A 281 -5.37 7.29 0.33
N ASN A 282 -5.69 6.07 0.75
CA ASN A 282 -6.44 5.13 -0.10
C ASN A 282 -7.77 5.72 -0.58
N ASP A 283 -8.34 6.67 0.16
CA ASP A 283 -9.54 7.39 -0.26
C ASP A 283 -9.28 8.30 -1.47
N GLU A 284 -8.14 9.00 -1.51
CA GLU A 284 -7.71 9.81 -2.66
C GLU A 284 -7.36 8.92 -3.85
N VAL A 285 -6.57 7.86 -3.64
CA VAL A 285 -6.24 6.89 -4.68
C VAL A 285 -7.50 6.25 -5.27
N ALA A 286 -8.46 5.84 -4.42
CA ALA A 286 -9.71 5.29 -4.89
C ALA A 286 -10.58 6.32 -5.61
N GLU A 287 -10.57 7.59 -5.20
CA GLU A 287 -11.31 8.66 -5.90
C GLU A 287 -10.72 8.93 -7.30
N ASP A 288 -9.39 9.02 -7.40
CA ASP A 288 -8.69 9.21 -8.67
C ASP A 288 -8.94 8.02 -9.61
N GLU A 289 -8.92 6.81 -9.07
CA GLU A 289 -9.22 5.58 -9.81
C GLU A 289 -10.68 5.51 -10.27
N VAL A 290 -11.65 5.94 -9.45
CA VAL A 290 -13.05 6.12 -9.89
C VAL A 290 -13.12 7.13 -11.04
N GLY A 291 -12.40 8.24 -10.93
CA GLY A 291 -12.30 9.26 -11.98
C GLY A 291 -11.80 8.66 -13.29
N HIS A 292 -10.71 7.88 -13.23
CA HIS A 292 -10.10 7.18 -14.34
C HIS A 292 -11.07 6.17 -14.99
N LEU A 293 -11.65 5.26 -14.19
CA LEU A 293 -12.54 4.22 -14.67
C LEU A 293 -13.84 4.78 -15.27
N PHE A 294 -14.41 5.83 -14.70
CA PHE A 294 -15.55 6.50 -15.31
C PHE A 294 -15.13 7.22 -16.60
N ALA A 295 -14.01 7.92 -16.63
CA ALA A 295 -13.56 8.59 -17.85
C ALA A 295 -13.31 7.61 -19.02
N SER A 296 -12.89 6.37 -18.70
CA SER A 296 -12.65 5.33 -19.70
C SER A 296 -13.91 4.53 -20.07
N THR A 297 -14.94 4.48 -19.21
CA THR A 297 -16.12 3.61 -19.41
C THR A 297 -17.48 4.32 -19.53
N ASP A 298 -17.61 5.58 -19.10
CA ASP A 298 -18.87 6.34 -19.12
C ASP A 298 -19.06 7.12 -20.44
N ASP A 299 -19.67 6.43 -21.42
CA ASP A 299 -19.99 6.99 -22.74
C ASP A 299 -21.07 8.09 -22.70
N ASN A 300 -21.95 8.09 -21.69
CA ASN A 300 -23.08 9.01 -21.61
C ASN A 300 -22.87 10.19 -20.66
N HIS A 301 -21.72 10.24 -20.00
CA HIS A 301 -21.30 11.33 -19.11
C HIS A 301 -22.33 11.58 -17.99
N ASP A 302 -22.91 10.52 -17.44
CA ASP A 302 -23.79 10.58 -16.28
C ASP A 302 -23.12 10.08 -15.00
N ASP A 303 -23.53 10.67 -13.87
CA ASP A 303 -23.01 10.32 -12.54
C ASP A 303 -23.62 9.00 -12.02
#